data_AF-A0A2V7PVK4-F1
#
_entry.id   AF-A0A2V7PVK4-F1
#
_cell.length_a   1.000
_cell.length_b   1.000
_cell.length_c   1.000
_cell.angle_alpha   90.00
_cell.angle_beta   90.00
_cell.angle_gamma   90.00
#
_symmetry.space_group_name_H-M   'P 1'
#
loop_
_entity.id
_entity.type
_entity.pdbx_description
1 polymer ?
#
loop_
_entity_poly.entity_id
_entity_poly.type
_entity_poly.pdbx_seq_one_letter_code
_entity_poly.pdbx_strand_id
1 'polypeptide(L)'
;MKTLLLVLSLLSPLERLDARVQDVSQRLRGSALEGPMHLFSGVGTPATVMGGLLAIALLDRSAGIATARLSVLTLIPANLVVEGLKVAIDRQRPDGEHKRSNASFPSSHAANAVALAAVLSRRWRRGAAIWWALAILVSASRIYLNRHFLSDVVAGGL
;
A
#
# COMPACT_ATOMS: atom_id res chain seq x y z
N MET A 1 15.55 -18.26 -25.65
CA MET A 1 16.70 -17.65 -24.94
C MET A 1 16.79 -16.13 -25.11
N LYS A 2 16.74 -15.57 -26.33
CA LYS A 2 16.84 -14.11 -26.57
C LYS A 2 15.74 -13.27 -25.90
N THR A 3 14.49 -13.72 -25.93
CA THR A 3 13.35 -13.01 -25.31
C THR A 3 13.42 -12.96 -23.78
N LEU A 4 13.85 -14.06 -23.14
CA LEU A 4 14.04 -14.12 -21.69
C LEU A 4 15.17 -13.19 -21.22
N LEU A 5 16.28 -13.17 -21.95
CA LEU A 5 17.39 -12.26 -21.69
C LEU A 5 16.97 -10.79 -21.90
N LEU A 6 16.12 -10.51 -22.89
CA LEU A 6 15.58 -9.19 -23.13
C LEU A 6 14.68 -8.74 -21.96
N VAL A 7 13.75 -9.60 -21.51
CA VAL A 7 12.87 -9.32 -20.37
C VAL A 7 13.68 -9.09 -19.09
N LEU A 8 14.65 -9.96 -18.79
CA LEU A 8 15.55 -9.79 -17.65
C LEU A 8 16.36 -8.49 -17.75
N SER A 9 16.84 -8.13 -18.95
CA SER A 9 17.60 -6.88 -19.14
C SER A 9 16.74 -5.63 -18.91
N LEU A 10 15.47 -5.67 -19.31
CA LEU A 10 14.50 -4.59 -19.13
C LEU A 10 14.04 -4.45 -17.67
N LEU A 11 13.96 -5.56 -16.92
CA LEU A 11 13.59 -5.56 -15.50
C LEU A 11 14.77 -5.29 -14.57
N SER A 12 15.99 -5.56 -15.01
CA SER A 12 17.20 -5.38 -14.20
C SER A 12 17.37 -3.97 -13.57
N PRO A 13 17.00 -2.84 -14.22
CA PRO A 13 17.08 -1.53 -13.58
C PRO A 13 16.07 -1.38 -12.44
N LEU A 14 14.88 -1.96 -12.58
CA LEU A 14 13.84 -1.93 -11.55
C LEU A 14 14.24 -2.77 -10.34
N GLU A 15 14.78 -3.96 -10.56
CA GLU A 15 15.29 -4.82 -9.48
C GLU A 15 16.45 -4.16 -8.72
N ARG A 16 17.37 -3.50 -9.45
CA ARG A 16 18.45 -2.72 -8.82
C ARG A 16 17.92 -1.54 -8.01
N LEU A 17 16.89 -0.85 -8.51
CA LEU A 17 16.26 0.25 -7.79
C LEU A 17 15.59 -0.25 -6.50
N ASP A 18 14.82 -1.33 -6.59
CA ASP A 18 14.20 -1.99 -5.44
C ASP A 18 15.24 -2.38 -4.39
N ALA A 19 16.31 -3.05 -4.80
CA ALA A 19 17.39 -3.47 -3.91
C ALA A 19 18.08 -2.26 -3.25
N ARG A 20 18.37 -1.19 -4.02
CA ARG A 20 19.01 0.02 -3.48
C ARG A 20 18.13 0.73 -2.47
N VAL A 21 16.84 0.90 -2.79
CA VAL A 21 15.89 1.54 -1.87
C VAL A 21 15.69 0.70 -0.63
N GLN A 22 15.63 -0.63 -0.78
CA GLN A 22 15.53 -1.54 0.36
C GLN A 22 16.75 -1.45 1.27
N ASP A 23 17.97 -1.51 0.72
CA ASP A 23 19.22 -1.39 1.48
C ASP A 23 19.29 -0.05 2.25
N VAL A 24 19.04 1.07 1.57
CA VAL A 24 18.99 2.39 2.23
C VAL A 24 17.94 2.42 3.33
N SER A 25 16.75 1.90 3.07
CA SER A 25 15.67 1.86 4.06
C SER A 25 16.02 1.01 5.28
N GLN A 26 16.67 -0.14 5.08
CA GLN A 26 17.06 -1.01 6.18
C GLN A 26 18.25 -0.44 6.97
N ARG A 27 19.15 0.31 6.34
CA ARG A 27 20.21 1.06 7.06
C ARG A 27 19.68 2.19 7.93
N LEU A 28 18.60 2.84 7.50
CA LEU A 28 17.92 3.90 8.27
C LEU A 28 17.00 3.34 9.36
N ARG A 29 16.79 2.02 9.41
CA ARG A 29 15.91 1.41 10.39
C ARG A 29 16.51 1.50 11.78
N GLY A 30 15.74 2.01 12.73
CA GLY A 30 16.13 2.14 14.13
C GLY A 30 14.93 2.19 15.07
N SER A 31 15.19 2.02 16.37
CA SER A 31 14.15 1.93 17.40
C SER A 31 13.24 3.16 17.46
N ALA A 32 13.76 4.36 17.18
CA ALA A 32 13.00 5.60 17.20
C ALA A 32 11.88 5.67 16.14
N LEU A 33 12.12 5.09 14.96
CA LEU A 33 11.15 5.11 13.85
C LEU A 33 10.30 3.84 13.77
N GLU A 34 10.68 2.78 14.48
CA GLU A 34 9.96 1.50 14.49
C GLU A 34 8.49 1.67 14.93
N GLY A 35 8.25 2.31 16.08
CA GLY A 35 6.90 2.56 16.60
C GLY A 35 6.00 3.35 15.64
N PRO A 36 6.42 4.55 15.20
CA PRO A 36 5.68 5.34 14.21
C PRO A 36 5.40 4.57 12.90
N MET A 37 6.34 3.78 12.41
CA MET A 37 6.14 3.03 11.15
C MET A 37 5.14 1.88 11.32
N HIS A 38 5.15 1.18 12.47
CA HIS A 38 4.09 0.21 12.80
C HIS A 38 2.73 0.89 12.95
N LEU A 39 2.65 2.08 13.54
CA LEU A 39 1.41 2.85 13.62
C LEU A 39 0.85 3.15 12.23
N PHE A 40 1.66 3.74 11.33
CA PHE A 40 1.23 4.04 9.98
C PHE A 40 0.89 2.78 9.18
N SER A 41 1.65 1.70 9.35
CA SER A 41 1.26 0.41 8.76
C SER A 41 -0.07 -0.08 9.32
N GLY A 42 -0.33 0.11 10.60
CA GLY A 42 -1.57 -0.27 11.28
C GLY A 42 -2.80 0.42 10.69
N VAL A 43 -2.68 1.70 10.30
CA VAL A 43 -3.74 2.46 9.62
C VAL A 43 -4.22 1.78 8.33
N GLY A 44 -3.30 1.10 7.61
CA GLY A 44 -3.63 0.37 6.38
C GLY A 44 -4.25 -1.01 6.60
N THR A 45 -4.41 -1.47 7.85
CA THR A 45 -5.00 -2.79 8.13
C THR A 45 -6.51 -2.80 7.87
N PRO A 46 -7.09 -3.94 7.44
CA PRO A 46 -8.53 -4.03 7.19
C PRO A 46 -9.38 -3.61 8.40
N ALA A 47 -8.96 -3.99 9.62
CA ALA A 47 -9.68 -3.65 10.85
C ALA A 47 -9.71 -2.13 11.08
N THR A 48 -8.57 -1.44 10.97
CA THR A 48 -8.51 0.00 11.16
C THR A 48 -9.24 0.76 10.06
N VAL A 49 -9.11 0.31 8.81
CA VAL A 49 -9.85 0.90 7.68
C VAL A 49 -11.36 0.76 7.88
N MET A 50 -11.85 -0.45 8.16
CA MET A 50 -13.29 -0.67 8.36
C MET A 50 -13.82 0.07 9.58
N GLY A 51 -13.07 0.10 10.69
CA GLY A 51 -13.40 0.90 11.87
C GLY A 51 -13.49 2.40 11.56
N GLY A 52 -12.54 2.93 10.78
CA GLY A 52 -12.56 4.32 10.33
C GLY A 52 -13.76 4.64 9.42
N LEU A 53 -14.09 3.74 8.47
CA LEU A 53 -15.26 3.91 7.61
C LEU A 53 -16.57 3.82 8.40
N LEU A 54 -16.65 2.93 9.39
CA LEU A 54 -17.80 2.86 10.30
C LEU A 54 -17.93 4.14 11.13
N ALA A 55 -16.83 4.66 11.67
CA ALA A 55 -16.83 5.93 12.39
C ALA A 55 -17.30 7.08 11.49
N ILE A 56 -16.82 7.15 10.24
CA ILE A 56 -17.31 8.13 9.26
C ILE A 56 -18.82 7.97 9.03
N ALA A 57 -19.30 6.74 8.85
CA ALA A 57 -20.72 6.46 8.62
C ALA A 57 -21.62 6.91 9.78
N LEU A 58 -21.15 6.75 11.03
CA LEU A 58 -21.92 7.05 12.24
C LEU A 58 -21.79 8.52 12.69
N LEU A 59 -20.63 9.15 12.50
CA LEU A 59 -20.32 10.46 13.07
C LEU A 59 -20.52 11.62 12.10
N ASP A 60 -20.29 11.42 10.79
CA ASP A 60 -20.59 12.45 9.79
C ASP A 60 -22.07 12.40 9.38
N ARG A 61 -22.88 13.23 10.06
CA ARG A 61 -24.33 13.33 9.83
C ARG A 61 -24.74 13.81 8.44
N SER A 62 -23.82 14.43 7.68
CA SER A 62 -24.16 15.03 6.40
C SER A 62 -24.10 14.04 5.25
N ALA A 63 -22.99 13.31 5.12
CA ALA A 63 -22.77 12.36 4.03
C ALA A 63 -21.89 11.17 4.45
N GLY A 64 -21.82 10.85 5.75
CA GLY A 64 -20.96 9.79 6.28
C GLY A 64 -21.23 8.43 5.66
N ILE A 65 -22.49 7.98 5.64
CA ILE A 65 -22.89 6.70 5.04
C ILE A 65 -22.54 6.65 3.55
N ALA A 66 -22.83 7.73 2.81
CA ALA A 66 -22.53 7.79 1.38
C ALA A 66 -21.02 7.73 1.12
N THR A 67 -20.22 8.42 1.93
CA THR A 67 -18.75 8.41 1.86
C THR A 67 -18.21 7.03 2.18
N ALA A 68 -18.67 6.39 3.26
CA ALA A 68 -18.26 5.05 3.64
C ALA A 68 -18.62 4.00 2.58
N ARG A 69 -19.84 4.07 2.02
CA ARG A 69 -20.26 3.20 0.92
C ARG A 69 -19.38 3.37 -0.31
N LEU A 70 -19.12 4.62 -0.71
CA LEU A 70 -18.24 4.89 -1.85
C LEU A 70 -16.82 4.34 -1.59
N SER A 71 -16.26 4.55 -0.39
CA SER A 71 -14.98 3.97 -0.01
C SER A 71 -14.95 2.45 -0.13
N VAL A 72 -15.95 1.75 0.41
CA VAL A 72 -16.04 0.28 0.27
C VAL A 72 -16.14 -0.14 -1.19
N LEU A 73 -16.98 0.54 -1.98
CA LEU A 73 -17.14 0.25 -3.41
C LEU A 73 -15.85 0.51 -4.21
N THR A 74 -14.99 1.44 -3.77
CA THR A 74 -13.66 1.64 -4.38
C THR A 74 -12.64 0.60 -3.94
N LEU A 75 -12.72 0.10 -2.71
CA LEU A 75 -11.79 -0.89 -2.18
C LEU A 75 -11.99 -2.27 -2.81
N ILE A 76 -13.24 -2.65 -3.15
CA ILE A 76 -13.53 -3.96 -3.75
C ILE A 76 -12.73 -4.20 -5.04
N PRO A 77 -12.85 -3.39 -6.11
CA PRO A 77 -12.11 -3.61 -7.34
C PRO A 77 -10.59 -3.50 -7.12
N ALA A 78 -10.12 -2.58 -6.28
CA ALA A 78 -8.70 -2.45 -5.96
C ALA A 78 -8.13 -3.75 -5.36
N ASN A 79 -8.82 -4.33 -4.37
CA ASN A 79 -8.37 -5.58 -3.75
C ASN A 79 -8.53 -6.79 -4.67
N LEU A 80 -9.55 -6.84 -5.54
CA LEU A 80 -9.66 -7.90 -6.54
C LEU A 80 -8.46 -7.91 -7.50
N VAL A 81 -8.03 -6.74 -7.97
CA VAL A 81 -6.84 -6.60 -8.81
C VAL A 81 -5.58 -7.00 -8.05
N VAL A 82 -5.43 -6.52 -6.81
CA VAL A 82 -4.28 -6.86 -5.95
C VAL A 82 -4.18 -8.36 -5.72
N GLU A 83 -5.26 -9.03 -5.31
CA GLU A 83 -5.27 -10.46 -5.04
C GLU A 83 -5.04 -11.28 -6.32
N GLY A 84 -5.65 -10.87 -7.44
CA GLY A 84 -5.39 -11.50 -8.75
C GLY A 84 -3.92 -11.43 -9.15
N LEU A 85 -3.28 -10.27 -8.99
CA LEU A 85 -1.86 -10.09 -9.30
C LEU A 85 -0.94 -10.82 -8.31
N LYS A 86 -1.31 -10.88 -7.02
CA LYS A 86 -0.57 -11.67 -6.01
C LYS A 86 -0.50 -13.14 -6.40
N VAL A 87 -1.64 -13.71 -6.80
CA VAL A 87 -1.73 -15.11 -7.22
C VAL A 87 -0.94 -15.37 -8.50
N ALA A 88 -0.94 -14.41 -9.43
CA ALA A 88 -0.28 -14.55 -10.73
C ALA A 88 1.25 -14.37 -10.67
N ILE A 89 1.74 -13.45 -9.83
CA ILE A 89 3.17 -13.07 -9.78
C ILE A 89 3.91 -13.76 -8.65
N ASP A 90 3.25 -14.02 -7.51
CA ASP A 90 3.80 -14.77 -6.35
C ASP A 90 5.21 -14.32 -5.90
N ARG A 91 5.45 -13.01 -5.91
CA ARG A 91 6.77 -12.44 -5.57
C ARG A 91 7.10 -12.67 -4.10
N GLN A 92 8.30 -13.19 -3.80
CA GLN A 92 8.85 -13.26 -2.45
C GLN A 92 9.07 -11.86 -1.85
N ARG A 93 8.87 -11.71 -0.54
CA ARG A 93 9.07 -10.45 0.19
C ARG A 93 10.54 -10.18 0.50
N PRO A 94 10.91 -8.91 0.76
CA PRO A 94 12.28 -8.55 1.13
C PRO A 94 12.74 -9.10 2.50
N ASP A 95 11.81 -9.51 3.37
CA ASP A 95 12.12 -10.22 4.62
C ASP A 95 12.27 -11.74 4.46
N GLY A 96 12.18 -12.25 3.23
CA GLY A 96 12.29 -13.66 2.92
C GLY A 96 10.96 -14.42 3.02
N GLU A 97 9.86 -13.80 3.49
CA GLU A 97 8.56 -14.46 3.54
C GLU A 97 8.07 -14.83 2.12
N HIS A 98 7.73 -16.10 1.95
CA HIS A 98 7.21 -16.65 0.69
C HIS A 98 5.96 -17.48 0.94
N LYS A 99 4.87 -16.79 1.26
CA LYS A 99 3.52 -17.38 1.33
C LYS A 99 2.70 -16.78 0.22
N ARG A 100 2.08 -17.61 -0.61
CA ARG A 100 1.27 -17.16 -1.76
C ARG A 100 0.08 -16.30 -1.35
N SER A 101 -0.55 -16.61 -0.21
CA SER A 101 -1.58 -15.78 0.42
C SER A 101 -1.07 -14.44 0.97
N ASN A 102 0.24 -14.21 0.95
CA ASN A 102 0.89 -13.02 1.47
C ASN A 102 2.03 -12.57 0.53
N ALA A 103 1.91 -12.79 -0.78
CA ALA A 103 2.93 -12.39 -1.76
C ALA A 103 3.26 -10.88 -1.67
N SER A 104 4.45 -10.48 -2.13
CA SER A 104 4.92 -9.10 -2.04
C SER A 104 4.18 -8.19 -3.03
N PHE A 105 4.08 -8.59 -4.30
CA PHE A 105 3.57 -7.74 -5.36
C PHE A 105 2.06 -7.96 -5.62
N PRO A 106 1.25 -6.89 -5.81
CA PRO A 106 1.49 -5.51 -5.41
C PRO A 106 1.13 -5.29 -3.91
N SER A 107 1.41 -4.11 -3.37
CA SER A 107 1.09 -3.78 -1.98
C SER A 107 -0.39 -3.42 -1.79
N SER A 108 -1.13 -4.24 -1.04
CA SER A 108 -2.54 -3.95 -0.68
C SER A 108 -2.67 -2.72 0.22
N HIS A 109 -1.70 -2.46 1.10
CA HIS A 109 -1.72 -1.28 1.97
C HIS A 109 -1.59 0.01 1.15
N ALA A 110 -0.69 0.04 0.16
CA ALA A 110 -0.54 1.19 -0.73
C ALA A 110 -1.80 1.41 -1.58
N ALA A 111 -2.33 0.34 -2.19
CA ALA A 111 -3.56 0.40 -3.00
C ALA A 111 -4.76 0.92 -2.21
N ASN A 112 -4.99 0.36 -1.02
CA ASN A 112 -6.10 0.79 -0.17
C ASN A 112 -5.93 2.23 0.31
N ALA A 113 -4.71 2.63 0.69
CA ALA A 113 -4.46 3.97 1.18
C ALA A 113 -4.64 5.04 0.09
N VAL A 114 -4.18 4.78 -1.14
CA VAL A 114 -4.39 5.68 -2.27
C VAL A 114 -5.87 5.74 -2.69
N ALA A 115 -6.55 4.59 -2.80
CA ALA A 115 -7.97 4.55 -3.13
C ALA A 115 -8.81 5.35 -2.13
N LEU A 116 -8.54 5.19 -0.83
CA LEU A 116 -9.20 5.95 0.22
C LEU A 116 -8.82 7.42 0.17
N ALA A 117 -7.55 7.76 -0.03
CA ALA A 117 -7.13 9.16 -0.16
C ALA A 117 -7.88 9.87 -1.31
N ALA A 118 -8.11 9.20 -2.44
CA ALA A 118 -8.88 9.74 -3.56
C ALA A 118 -10.34 10.04 -3.16
N VAL A 119 -11.01 9.13 -2.45
CA VAL A 119 -12.39 9.35 -1.99
C VAL A 119 -12.47 10.45 -0.93
N LEU A 120 -11.63 10.35 0.10
CA LEU A 120 -11.69 11.25 1.26
C LEU A 120 -11.21 12.67 0.93
N SER A 121 -10.23 12.83 0.02
CA SER A 121 -9.80 14.15 -0.45
C SER A 121 -10.86 14.88 -1.27
N ARG A 122 -11.68 14.16 -2.04
CA ARG A 122 -12.82 14.75 -2.76
C ARG A 122 -13.92 15.18 -1.80
N ARG A 123 -14.17 14.38 -0.75
CA ARG A 123 -15.17 14.69 0.29
C ARG A 123 -14.76 15.86 1.17
N TRP A 124 -13.54 15.84 1.70
CA TRP A 124 -12.98 16.86 2.59
C TRP A 124 -11.82 17.58 1.91
N ARG A 125 -12.15 18.44 0.93
CA ARG A 125 -11.17 19.15 0.09
C ARG A 125 -10.12 19.93 0.89
N ARG A 126 -10.52 20.56 2.01
CA ARG A 126 -9.59 21.30 2.89
C ARG A 126 -8.57 20.38 3.57
N GLY A 127 -8.91 19.11 3.78
CA GLY A 127 -8.04 18.10 4.37
C GLY A 127 -7.36 17.20 3.32
N ALA A 128 -7.47 17.50 2.03
CA ALA A 128 -6.95 16.65 0.95
C ALA A 128 -5.46 16.29 1.15
N ALA A 129 -4.64 17.27 1.52
CA ALA A 129 -3.21 17.07 1.77
C ALA A 129 -2.95 16.05 2.89
N ILE A 130 -3.79 16.01 3.93
CA ILE A 130 -3.65 15.07 5.05
C ILE A 130 -3.91 13.63 4.57
N TRP A 131 -4.96 13.41 3.77
CA TRP A 131 -5.29 12.08 3.27
C TRP A 131 -4.19 11.52 2.35
N TRP A 132 -3.65 12.37 1.46
CA TRP A 132 -2.53 11.96 0.60
C TRP A 132 -1.23 11.77 1.38
N ALA A 133 -0.95 12.60 2.38
CA ALA A 133 0.19 12.41 3.27
C ALA A 133 0.09 11.08 4.04
N LEU A 134 -1.10 10.73 4.55
CA LEU A 134 -1.33 9.43 5.17
C LEU A 134 -1.12 8.28 4.18
N ALA A 135 -1.57 8.40 2.93
CA ALA A 135 -1.33 7.36 1.92
C ALA A 135 0.17 7.17 1.63
N ILE A 136 0.93 8.26 1.56
CA ILE A 136 2.40 8.22 1.42
C ILE A 136 3.05 7.59 2.64
N LEU A 137 2.63 7.96 3.86
CA LEU A 137 3.20 7.43 5.11
C LEU A 137 2.91 5.93 5.29
N VAL A 138 1.69 5.49 4.98
CA VAL A 138 1.32 4.06 4.96
C VAL A 138 2.19 3.32 3.94
N SER A 139 2.35 3.88 2.74
CA SER A 139 3.15 3.28 1.67
C SER A 139 4.63 3.18 2.04
N ALA A 140 5.21 4.26 2.59
CA ALA A 140 6.60 4.31 3.02
C ALA A 140 6.88 3.33 4.18
N SER A 141 5.92 3.17 5.11
CA SER A 141 6.08 2.24 6.23
C SER A 141 6.21 0.78 5.76
N ARG A 142 5.62 0.41 4.61
CA ARG A 142 5.74 -0.94 4.03
C ARG A 142 7.15 -1.28 3.58
N ILE A 143 7.86 -0.29 3.04
CA ILE A 143 9.27 -0.43 2.63
C ILE A 143 10.16 -0.46 3.87
N TYR A 144 9.93 0.48 4.79
CA TYR A 144 10.67 0.60 6.06
C TYR A 144 10.61 -0.68 6.89
N LEU A 145 9.41 -1.25 7.06
CA LEU A 145 9.18 -2.48 7.82
C LEU A 145 9.58 -3.75 7.06
N ASN A 146 10.26 -3.62 5.93
CA ASN A 146 10.77 -4.74 5.13
C ASN A 146 9.67 -5.69 4.63
N ARG A 147 8.47 -5.17 4.34
CA ARG A 147 7.33 -5.99 3.89
C ARG A 147 7.10 -5.94 2.39
N HIS A 148 7.56 -4.88 1.72
CA HIS A 148 7.37 -4.67 0.28
C HIS A 148 8.54 -3.90 -0.31
N PHE A 149 8.84 -4.18 -1.58
CA PHE A 149 9.77 -3.38 -2.37
C PHE A 149 9.10 -2.09 -2.86
N LEU A 150 9.90 -1.12 -3.34
CA LEU A 150 9.38 0.13 -3.89
C LEU A 150 8.40 -0.12 -5.04
N SER A 151 8.74 -1.01 -5.97
CA SER A 151 7.88 -1.33 -7.11
C SER A 151 6.54 -1.94 -6.71
N ASP A 152 6.48 -2.72 -5.62
CA ASP A 152 5.21 -3.26 -5.09
C ASP A 152 4.29 -2.14 -4.61
N VAL A 153 4.88 -1.11 -3.99
CA VAL A 153 4.18 0.06 -3.43
C VAL A 153 3.71 0.98 -4.55
N VAL A 154 4.58 1.27 -5.53
CA VAL A 154 4.22 2.09 -6.69
C VAL A 154 3.13 1.42 -7.51
N ALA A 155 3.25 0.13 -7.81
CA ALA A 155 2.23 -0.61 -8.55
C ALA A 155 0.91 -0.71 -7.79
N GLY A 156 0.94 -0.78 -6.45
CA GLY A 156 -0.27 -0.74 -5.65
C GLY A 156 -0.94 0.65 -5.67
N GLY A 157 -0.16 1.73 -5.68
CA GLY A 157 -0.67 3.10 -5.63
C GLY A 157 -1.09 3.72 -6.96
N LEU A 158 -0.94 3.00 -8.09
CA LEU A 158 -1.37 3.42 -9.43
C LEU A 158 -2.72 2.78 -9.78
#